data_AF-A0A7J7K5E7-F1
#
_entry.id   AF-A0A7J7K5E7-F1
#
_cell.length_a   1.000
_cell.length_b   1.000
_cell.length_c   1.000
_cell.angle_alpha   90.00
_cell.angle_beta   90.00
_cell.angle_gamma   90.00
#
_symmetry.space_group_name_H-M   'P 1'
#
loop_
_entity.id
_entity.type
_entity.pdbx_description
1 polymer ?
#
loop_
_entity_poly.entity_id
_entity_poly.type
_entity_poly.pdbx_seq_one_letter_code
_entity_poly.pdbx_strand_id
1 'polypeptide(L)'
;MQQQSGIPRLQYLIKGIEQVQNNAIRFITKLKSRDSITAAHDKLNLETLTNRRFKLRYNLLLRLLSNEGNHASLTNSYDELMNSKT
;
A
#
# COMPACT_ATOMS: atom_id res chain seq x y z
N MET A 1 11.99 32.04 -8.44
CA MET A 1 10.86 31.15 -8.85
C MET A 1 10.90 29.93 -7.96
N GLN A 2 9.93 29.78 -7.05
CA GLN A 2 9.85 28.64 -6.14
C GLN A 2 9.53 27.37 -6.95
N GLN A 3 10.37 26.34 -6.84
CA GLN A 3 10.13 25.03 -7.44
C GLN A 3 8.91 24.40 -6.75
N GLN A 4 7.80 24.28 -7.47
CA GLN A 4 6.65 23.52 -7.00
C GLN A 4 7.02 22.02 -6.94
N SER A 5 7.03 21.54 -5.71
CA SER A 5 7.30 20.18 -5.24
C SER A 5 6.72 19.07 -6.12
N GLY A 6 7.55 18.10 -6.51
CA GLY A 6 7.23 16.93 -7.35
C GLY A 6 6.25 15.89 -6.80
N ILE A 7 5.38 16.27 -5.86
CA ILE A 7 4.37 15.41 -5.20
C ILE A 7 3.16 15.10 -6.11
N PRO A 8 2.63 16.01 -6.96
CA PRO A 8 1.45 15.72 -7.78
C PRO A 8 1.70 14.58 -8.77
N ARG A 9 2.87 14.57 -9.43
CA ARG A 9 3.18 13.65 -10.54
C ARG A 9 3.17 12.19 -10.13
N LEU A 10 3.66 11.87 -8.93
CA LEU A 10 3.76 10.49 -8.48
C LEU A 10 2.38 9.89 -8.15
N GLN A 11 1.47 10.67 -7.57
CA GLN A 11 0.09 10.21 -7.33
C GLN A 11 -0.65 9.93 -8.65
N TYR A 12 -0.45 10.76 -9.68
CA TYR A 12 -1.02 10.51 -11.01
C TYR A 12 -0.51 9.22 -11.64
N LEU A 13 0.80 8.95 -11.54
CA LEU A 13 1.38 7.70 -12.05
C LEU A 13 0.83 6.47 -11.31
N ILE A 14 0.68 6.53 -9.98
CA ILE A 14 0.09 5.43 -9.20
C ILE A 14 -1.34 5.16 -9.66
N LYS A 15 -2.17 6.20 -9.76
CA LYS A 15 -3.56 6.06 -10.22
C LYS A 15 -3.64 5.44 -11.62
N GLY A 16 -2.74 5.85 -12.53
CA GLY A 16 -2.67 5.26 -13.87
C GLY A 16 -2.35 3.77 -13.85
N ILE A 17 -1.37 3.36 -13.04
CA ILE A 17 -1.01 1.93 -12.93
C ILE A 17 -2.15 1.14 -12.27
N GLU A 18 -2.78 1.66 -11.21
CA GLU A 18 -3.93 1.02 -10.57
C GLU A 18 -5.11 0.87 -11.54
N GLN A 19 -5.34 1.84 -12.43
CA GLN A 19 -6.36 1.74 -13.46
C GLN A 19 -6.06 0.59 -14.45
N VAL A 20 -4.81 0.43 -14.87
CA VAL A 20 -4.40 -0.69 -15.74
C VAL A 20 -4.59 -2.03 -15.03
N GLN A 21 -4.20 -2.14 -13.75
CA GLN A 21 -4.39 -3.35 -12.96
C GLN A 21 -5.87 -3.70 -12.79
N ASN A 22 -6.70 -2.69 -12.51
CA ASN A 22 -8.14 -2.84 -12.41
C ASN A 22 -8.76 -3.39 -13.70
N ASN A 23 -8.33 -2.88 -14.85
CA ASN A 23 -8.78 -3.40 -16.14
C ASN A 23 -8.33 -4.86 -16.37
N ALA A 24 -7.09 -5.20 -16.00
CA ALA A 24 -6.59 -6.57 -16.08
C ALA A 24 -7.39 -7.53 -15.18
N ILE A 25 -7.69 -7.12 -13.95
CA ILE A 25 -8.52 -7.90 -13.01
C ILE A 25 -9.90 -8.14 -13.62
N ARG A 26 -10.57 -7.09 -14.11
CA ARG A 26 -11.88 -7.20 -14.77
C ARG A 26 -11.85 -8.21 -15.92
N PHE A 27 -10.80 -8.19 -16.73
CA PHE A 27 -10.61 -9.12 -17.83
C PHE A 27 -10.47 -10.57 -17.35
N ILE A 28 -9.54 -10.82 -16.40
CA ILE A 28 -9.26 -12.15 -15.85
C ILE A 28 -10.50 -12.76 -15.19
N THR A 29 -11.22 -11.96 -14.40
CA THR A 29 -12.39 -12.44 -13.63
C THR A 29 -13.69 -12.33 -14.41
N LYS A 30 -13.66 -11.88 -15.67
CA LYS A 30 -14.84 -11.65 -16.53
C LYS A 30 -15.92 -10.81 -15.85
N LEU A 31 -15.51 -9.80 -15.07
CA LEU A 31 -16.45 -8.89 -14.37
C LEU A 31 -17.21 -8.03 -15.39
N LYS A 32 -18.52 -7.95 -15.24
CA LYS A 32 -19.36 -6.99 -15.95
C LYS A 32 -19.27 -5.61 -15.28
N SER A 33 -19.71 -4.57 -15.99
CA SER A 33 -19.44 -3.17 -15.61
C SER A 33 -19.89 -2.78 -14.21
N ARG A 34 -21.01 -3.34 -13.72
CA ARG A 34 -21.55 -3.05 -12.38
C ARG A 34 -20.91 -3.90 -11.27
N ASP A 35 -20.13 -4.90 -11.62
CA ASP A 35 -19.58 -5.82 -10.64
C ASP A 35 -18.43 -5.16 -9.87
N SER A 36 -18.36 -5.46 -8.58
CA SER A 36 -17.38 -4.87 -7.65
C SER A 36 -15.97 -5.34 -7.97
N ILE A 37 -15.09 -4.39 -8.27
CA ILE A 37 -13.68 -4.67 -8.52
C ILE A 37 -12.94 -5.05 -7.23
N THR A 38 -13.33 -4.47 -6.10
CA THR A 38 -12.81 -4.79 -4.77
C THR A 38 -13.05 -6.27 -4.45
N ALA A 39 -14.27 -6.76 -4.70
CA ALA A 39 -14.59 -8.17 -4.46
C ALA A 39 -13.78 -9.14 -5.35
N ALA A 40 -13.45 -8.73 -6.58
CA ALA A 40 -12.56 -9.53 -7.43
C ALA A 40 -11.10 -9.46 -6.97
N HIS A 41 -10.66 -8.32 -6.46
CA HIS A 41 -9.36 -8.15 -5.83
C HIS A 41 -9.21 -9.13 -4.65
N ASP A 42 -10.21 -9.20 -3.78
CA ASP A 42 -10.25 -10.11 -2.63
C ASP A 42 -10.27 -11.58 -3.06
N LYS A 43 -11.10 -11.91 -4.06
CA LYS A 43 -11.18 -13.27 -4.61
C LYS A 43 -9.86 -13.75 -5.22
N LEU A 44 -9.11 -12.85 -5.85
CA LEU A 44 -7.78 -13.14 -6.42
C LEU A 44 -6.66 -13.03 -5.37
N ASN A 45 -6.98 -12.66 -4.13
CA ASN A 45 -6.02 -12.36 -3.06
C ASN A 45 -4.94 -11.37 -3.52
N LEU A 46 -5.35 -10.36 -4.29
CA LEU A 46 -4.47 -9.31 -4.79
C LEU A 46 -4.55 -8.11 -3.84
N GLU A 47 -3.42 -7.45 -3.62
CA GLU A 47 -3.35 -6.22 -2.84
C GLU A 47 -3.22 -5.01 -3.78
N THR A 48 -3.89 -3.90 -3.46
CA THR A 48 -3.76 -2.64 -4.22
C THR A 48 -2.34 -2.09 -4.13
N LEU A 49 -1.89 -1.37 -5.16
CA LEU A 49 -0.56 -0.75 -5.13
C LEU A 49 -0.41 0.26 -4.01
N THR A 50 -1.46 1.03 -3.73
CA THR A 50 -1.51 1.94 -2.58
C THR A 50 -1.23 1.22 -1.26
N ASN A 51 -1.90 0.09 -0.98
CA ASN A 51 -1.68 -0.67 0.24
C ASN A 51 -0.29 -1.32 0.30
N ARG A 52 0.18 -1.93 -0.80
CA ARG A 52 1.54 -2.49 -0.88
C ARG A 52 2.60 -1.44 -0.60
N ARG A 53 2.43 -0.23 -1.15
CA ARG A 53 3.35 0.88 -0.95
C ARG A 53 3.30 1.44 0.47
N PHE A 54 2.11 1.50 1.07
CA PHE A 54 1.97 1.84 2.49
C PHE A 54 2.76 0.85 3.35
N LYS A 55 2.54 -0.47 3.18
CA LYS A 55 3.28 -1.51 3.91
C LYS A 55 4.79 -1.41 3.74
N LEU A 56 5.28 -1.19 2.51
CA LEU A 56 6.71 -1.02 2.26
C LEU A 56 7.31 0.18 2.99
N ARG A 57 6.62 1.34 2.96
CA ARG A 57 7.05 2.55 3.68
C ARG A 57 7.03 2.36 5.18
N TYR A 58 5.98 1.71 5.67
CA TYR A 58 5.81 1.38 7.07
C TYR A 58 6.94 0.46 7.56
N ASN A 59 7.21 -0.62 6.85
CA ASN A 59 8.32 -1.54 7.15
C ASN A 59 9.69 -0.84 7.09
N LEU A 60 9.88 0.07 6.13
CA LEU A 60 11.09 0.87 6.05
C LEU A 60 11.25 1.79 7.27
N LEU A 61 10.18 2.46 7.68
CA LEU A 61 10.18 3.30 8.87
C LEU A 61 10.53 2.49 10.12
N LEU A 62 9.91 1.33 10.31
CA LEU A 62 10.24 0.45 11.44
C LEU A 62 11.72 0.04 11.44
N ARG A 63 12.28 -0.29 10.26
CA ARG A 63 13.72 -0.62 10.14
C ARG A 63 14.64 0.54 10.45
N LEU A 64 14.25 1.76 10.08
CA LEU A 64 15.03 2.96 10.42
C LEU A 64 15.00 3.21 11.93
N LEU A 65 13.80 3.13 12.53
CA LEU A 65 13.61 3.32 13.96
C LEU A 65 14.28 2.23 14.80
N SER A 66 14.28 0.98 14.34
CA SER A 66 14.96 -0.11 15.07
C SER A 66 16.48 0.00 15.05
N ASN A 67 17.04 0.70 14.06
CA ASN A 67 18.49 0.86 13.88
C ASN A 67 19.05 2.13 14.55
N GLU A 68 18.21 3.13 14.81
CA GLU A 68 18.54 4.28 15.66
C GLU A 68 18.38 3.88 17.13
N GLY A 69 19.49 3.76 17.87
CA GLY A 69 19.55 3.15 19.22
C GLY A 69 18.60 3.70 20.29
N ASN A 70 17.90 4.81 20.04
CA ASN A 70 16.91 5.41 20.95
C ASN A 70 15.45 4.99 20.66
N HIS A 71 15.17 4.37 19.51
CA HIS A 71 13.80 4.07 19.07
C HIS A 71 13.46 2.58 19.00
N ALA A 72 14.43 1.70 19.30
CA ALA A 72 14.23 0.24 19.33
C ALA A 72 13.11 -0.19 20.31
N SER A 73 12.97 0.50 21.45
CA SER A 73 11.91 0.21 22.44
C SER A 73 10.50 0.52 21.94
N LEU A 74 10.34 1.54 21.07
CA LEU A 74 9.07 1.88 20.44
C LEU A 74 8.64 0.85 19.40
N THR A 75 9.58 0.35 18.59
CA THR A 75 9.33 -0.79 17.68
C THR A 75 8.90 -2.04 18.45
N ASN A 76 9.60 -2.39 19.52
CA ASN A 76 9.26 -3.56 20.33
C ASN A 76 7.87 -3.42 20.98
N SER A 77 7.55 -2.24 21.52
CA SER A 77 6.24 -1.96 22.12
C SER A 77 5.10 -2.05 21.09
N TYR A 78 5.37 -1.63 19.85
CA TYR A 78 4.41 -1.74 18.75
C TYR A 78 4.21 -3.21 18.34
N ASP A 79 5.28 -3.98 18.19
CA ASP A 79 5.22 -5.39 17.82
C ASP A 79 4.46 -6.20 18.88
N GLU A 80 4.69 -5.93 20.17
CA GLU A 80 3.92 -6.53 21.29
C GLU A 80 2.42 -6.18 21.22
N LEU A 81 2.08 -4.92 20.90
CA LEU A 81 0.69 -4.48 20.75
C LEU A 81 -0.01 -5.10 19.54
N MET A 82 0.71 -5.37 18.45
CA MET A 82 0.14 -6.02 17.27
C MET A 82 -0.02 -7.52 17.47
N ASN A 83 0.95 -8.17 18.13
CA ASN A 83 0.88 -9.60 18.43
C ASN A 83 -0.20 -9.93 19.47
N SER A 84 -0.51 -9.02 20.40
CA SER A 84 -1.59 -9.20 21.38
C SER A 84 -3.01 -8.99 20.82
N LYS A 85 -3.14 -8.45 19.61
CA LYS A 85 -4.43 -8.24 18.92
C LYS A 85 -4.77 -9.32 17.90
N THR A 86 -3.89 -10.31 17.73
CA THR A 86 -4.09 -11.47 16.86
C THR A 86 -4.51 -12.67 17.69
#